data_AF-A0A1H2EVG7-F1
#
_entry.id   AF-A0A1H2EVG7-F1
#
_cell.length_a   1.000
_cell.length_b   1.000
_cell.length_c   1.000
_cell.angle_alpha   90.00
_cell.angle_beta   90.00
_cell.angle_gamma   90.00
#
_symmetry.space_group_name_H-M   'P 1'
#
loop_
_entity.id
_entity.type
_entity.pdbx_description
1 polymer ?
#
loop_
_entity_poly.entity_id
_entity_poly.type
_entity_poly.pdbx_seq_one_letter_code
_entity_poly.pdbx_strand_id
1 'polypeptide(L)'
;MVIAICITAVVFGVFIVRKLCMGKYSHVSAISSLLTFLVAVAAAGVAYNQLNESRVAAAKSIYREYLSTALSHPQFSAASYPFNDPKLYSLKAGKDLEQYENYVAYLIFSAEEVLEVDDLRAQRGWCETIRDQFKYHALYLNSPMANAMQYSGVVDKLVREGINMYLLEKEINASNGSPAAEIMLEQLRSDCQP
;
A
#
# COMPACT_ATOMS: atom_id res chain seq x y z
N MET A 1 17.40 -18.48 9.94
CA MET A 1 18.29 -19.22 9.00
C MET A 1 19.43 -18.36 8.45
N VAL A 2 19.19 -17.11 8.02
CA VAL A 2 20.22 -16.21 7.45
C VAL A 2 21.40 -15.96 8.42
N ILE A 3 21.13 -15.75 9.71
CA ILE A 3 22.17 -15.52 10.74
C ILE A 3 23.13 -16.70 10.85
N ALA A 4 22.62 -17.94 10.79
CA ALA A 4 23.46 -19.14 10.87
C ALA A 4 24.37 -19.29 9.64
N ILE A 5 23.88 -18.88 8.46
CA ILE A 5 24.64 -18.90 7.20
C ILE A 5 25.75 -17.84 7.21
N CYS A 6 25.47 -16.63 7.73
CA CYS A 6 26.48 -15.59 7.88
C CYS A 6 27.58 -15.98 8.88
N ILE A 7 27.22 -16.57 10.03
CA ILE A 7 28.21 -17.01 11.04
C ILE A 7 29.10 -18.12 10.47
N THR A 8 28.51 -19.11 9.79
CA THR A 8 29.30 -20.19 9.15
C THR A 8 30.18 -19.67 8.03
N ALA A 9 29.72 -18.74 7.20
CA ALA A 9 30.53 -18.11 6.16
C ALA A 9 31.72 -17.32 6.73
N VAL A 10 31.51 -16.57 7.82
CA VAL A 10 32.58 -15.81 8.49
C VAL A 10 33.60 -16.75 9.13
N VAL A 11 33.15 -17.78 9.86
CA VAL A 11 34.06 -18.76 10.49
C VAL A 11 34.86 -19.53 9.44
N PHE A 12 34.21 -19.92 8.33
CA PHE A 12 34.89 -20.61 7.23
C PHE A 12 35.88 -19.70 6.51
N GLY A 13 35.53 -18.43 6.27
CA GLY A 13 36.43 -17.42 5.72
C GLY A 13 37.68 -17.19 6.58
N VAL A 14 37.49 -17.09 7.91
CA VAL A 14 38.62 -16.97 8.86
C VAL A 14 39.52 -18.21 8.82
N PHE A 15 38.94 -19.41 8.73
CA PHE A 15 39.72 -20.66 8.67
C PHE A 15 40.52 -20.79 7.37
N ILE A 16 39.93 -20.41 6.23
CA ILE A 16 40.59 -20.39 4.91
C ILE A 16 41.74 -19.39 4.90
N VAL A 17 41.52 -18.16 5.38
CA VAL A 17 42.56 -17.12 5.47
C VAL A 17 43.70 -17.57 6.38
N ARG A 18 43.39 -18.17 7.54
CA ARG A 18 44.41 -18.67 8.47
C ARG A 18 45.27 -19.78 7.88
N LYS A 19 44.68 -20.68 7.08
CA LYS A 19 45.44 -21.72 6.35
C LYS A 19 46.26 -21.15 5.19
N LEU A 20 45.76 -20.15 4.48
CA LEU A 20 46.46 -19.50 3.36
C LEU A 20 47.61 -18.61 3.82
N CYS A 21 47.51 -17.96 4.98
CA CYS A 21 48.59 -17.16 5.58
C CYS A 21 49.83 -18.00 5.98
N MET A 22 49.76 -19.34 5.96
CA MET A 22 50.94 -20.20 6.14
C MET A 22 51.72 -20.44 4.82
N GLY A 23 51.21 -20.00 3.67
CA GLY A 23 51.86 -20.10 2.35
C GLY A 23 52.30 -18.75 1.77
N LYS A 24 53.27 -18.76 0.84
CA LYS A 24 53.95 -17.58 0.27
C LYS A 24 53.02 -16.37 -0.02
N TYR A 25 53.41 -15.23 0.54
CA TYR A 25 52.65 -13.99 0.75
C TYR A 25 52.09 -13.26 -0.50
N SER A 26 52.49 -13.61 -1.72
CA SER A 26 52.11 -12.83 -2.92
C SER A 26 50.67 -13.04 -3.39
N HIS A 27 50.05 -14.19 -3.06
CA HIS A 27 48.69 -14.51 -3.52
C HIS A 27 47.60 -14.37 -2.45
N VAL A 28 48.00 -14.15 -1.18
CA VAL A 28 47.07 -14.04 -0.05
C VAL A 28 46.21 -12.77 -0.13
N SER A 29 46.79 -11.64 -0.54
CA SER A 29 46.04 -10.39 -0.64
C SER A 29 44.99 -10.44 -1.76
N ALA A 30 45.32 -11.05 -2.90
CA ALA A 30 44.39 -11.21 -4.02
C ALA A 30 43.18 -12.10 -3.64
N ILE A 31 43.43 -13.21 -2.94
CA ILE A 31 42.36 -14.11 -2.47
C ILE A 31 41.50 -13.43 -1.40
N SER A 32 42.12 -12.69 -0.48
CA SER A 32 41.39 -11.92 0.54
C SER A 32 40.51 -10.83 -0.07
N SER A 33 41.01 -10.10 -1.07
CA SER A 33 40.24 -9.08 -1.78
C SER A 33 39.06 -9.67 -2.54
N LEU A 34 39.25 -10.82 -3.20
CA LEU A 34 38.17 -11.55 -3.87
C LEU A 34 37.09 -12.03 -2.90
N LEU A 35 37.49 -12.60 -1.76
CA LEU A 35 36.55 -13.02 -0.71
C LEU A 35 35.79 -11.82 -0.12
N THR A 36 36.47 -10.72 0.14
CA THR A 36 35.85 -9.49 0.65
C THR A 36 34.82 -8.94 -0.34
N PHE A 37 35.14 -8.94 -1.64
CA PHE A 37 34.20 -8.55 -2.69
C PHE A 37 32.96 -9.46 -2.71
N LEU A 38 33.13 -10.79 -2.63
CA LEU A 38 32.01 -11.73 -2.59
C LEU A 38 31.11 -11.52 -1.36
N VAL A 39 31.71 -11.29 -0.19
CA VAL A 39 30.96 -10.98 1.03
C VAL A 39 30.20 -9.66 0.89
N ALA A 40 30.81 -8.63 0.31
CA ALA A 40 30.16 -7.34 0.09
C ALA A 40 28.94 -7.46 -0.85
N VAL A 41 29.06 -8.22 -1.94
CA VAL A 41 27.93 -8.50 -2.86
C VAL A 41 26.81 -9.25 -2.14
N ALA A 42 27.15 -10.29 -1.36
CA ALA A 42 26.16 -11.03 -0.58
C ALA A 42 25.45 -10.15 0.47
N ALA A 43 26.20 -9.31 1.18
CA ALA A 43 25.66 -8.36 2.15
C ALA A 43 24.73 -7.33 1.49
N ALA A 44 25.10 -6.80 0.32
CA ALA A 44 24.26 -5.89 -0.46
C ALA A 44 22.94 -6.56 -0.86
N GLY A 45 22.98 -7.83 -1.28
CA GLY A 45 21.77 -8.60 -1.60
C GLY A 45 20.84 -8.78 -0.39
N VAL A 46 21.38 -9.12 0.79
CA VAL A 46 20.59 -9.24 2.02
C VAL A 46 20.00 -7.89 2.45
N ALA A 47 20.79 -6.81 2.40
CA ALA A 47 20.34 -5.47 2.73
C ALA A 47 19.21 -5.00 1.81
N TYR A 48 19.29 -5.31 0.51
CA TYR A 48 18.23 -5.02 -0.44
C TYR A 48 16.92 -5.75 -0.09
N ASN A 49 16.99 -7.05 0.21
CA ASN A 49 15.80 -7.81 0.61
C ASN A 49 15.19 -7.29 1.92
N GLN A 50 16.03 -6.97 2.91
CA GLN A 50 15.60 -6.42 4.19
C GLN A 50 14.95 -5.04 4.04
N LEU A 51 15.46 -4.20 3.14
CA LEU A 51 14.86 -2.91 2.81
C LEU A 51 13.47 -3.09 2.19
N ASN A 52 13.31 -4.05 1.28
CA ASN A 52 12.03 -4.33 0.65
C ASN A 52 10.98 -4.84 1.66
N GLU A 53 11.37 -5.81 2.50
CA GLU A 53 10.52 -6.30 3.58
C GLU A 53 10.13 -5.18 4.56
N SER A 54 11.07 -4.27 4.86
CA SER A 54 10.82 -3.09 5.69
C SER A 54 9.80 -2.14 5.06
N ARG A 55 9.89 -1.89 3.74
CA ARG A 55 8.91 -1.04 3.02
C ARG A 55 7.52 -1.67 3.03
N VAL A 56 7.42 -2.97 2.74
CA VAL A 56 6.16 -3.72 2.81
C VAL A 56 5.53 -3.64 4.20
N ALA A 57 6.34 -3.83 5.26
CA ALA A 57 5.86 -3.77 6.63
C ALA A 57 5.39 -2.35 7.02
N ALA A 58 6.13 -1.32 6.60
CA ALA A 58 5.77 0.07 6.85
C ALA A 58 4.45 0.45 6.17
N ALA A 59 4.28 0.15 4.88
CA ALA A 59 3.04 0.44 4.14
C ALA A 59 1.82 -0.27 4.77
N LYS A 60 1.96 -1.55 5.16
CA LYS A 60 0.92 -2.27 5.90
C LYS A 60 0.63 -1.67 7.27
N SER A 61 1.64 -1.11 7.95
CA SER A 61 1.46 -0.45 9.24
C SER A 61 0.64 0.83 9.09
N ILE A 62 0.97 1.67 8.11
CA ILE A 62 0.24 2.91 7.81
C ILE A 62 -1.23 2.60 7.51
N TYR A 63 -1.50 1.58 6.67
CA TYR A 63 -2.88 1.17 6.40
C TYR A 63 -3.60 0.64 7.65
N ARG A 64 -2.92 -0.10 8.54
CA ARG A 64 -3.51 -0.55 9.82
C ARG A 64 -3.83 0.63 10.75
N GLU A 65 -3.01 1.67 10.76
CA GLU A 65 -3.27 2.88 11.53
C GLU A 65 -4.47 3.66 10.97
N TYR A 66 -4.64 3.71 9.64
CA TYR A 66 -5.88 4.18 9.02
C TYR A 66 -7.09 3.34 9.48
N LEU A 67 -7.00 2.00 9.45
CA LEU A 67 -8.09 1.15 9.94
C LEU A 67 -8.39 1.38 11.43
N SER A 68 -7.38 1.62 12.25
CA SER A 68 -7.57 1.99 13.67
C SER A 68 -8.30 3.33 13.81
N THR A 69 -8.00 4.29 12.93
CA THR A 69 -8.72 5.57 12.84
C THR A 69 -10.17 5.35 12.42
N ALA A 70 -10.43 4.48 11.45
CA ALA A 70 -11.78 4.07 11.01
C ALA A 70 -12.59 3.45 12.15
N LEU A 71 -11.99 2.54 12.92
CA LEU A 71 -12.64 1.88 14.05
C LEU A 71 -12.95 2.84 15.20
N SER A 72 -12.08 3.84 15.44
CA SER A 72 -12.29 4.86 16.48
C SER A 72 -13.25 5.98 16.07
N HIS A 73 -13.45 6.19 14.75
CA HIS A 73 -14.35 7.21 14.21
C HIS A 73 -15.33 6.59 13.18
N PRO A 74 -16.19 5.65 13.59
CA PRO A 74 -17.07 4.90 12.68
C PRO A 74 -18.10 5.78 11.96
N GLN A 75 -18.35 7.00 12.44
CA GLN A 75 -19.18 7.99 11.76
C GLN A 75 -18.57 8.44 10.42
N PHE A 76 -17.25 8.37 10.25
CA PHE A 76 -16.57 8.79 9.03
C PHE A 76 -16.44 7.68 7.99
N SER A 77 -16.29 6.41 8.40
CA SER A 77 -15.94 5.28 7.53
C SER A 77 -16.92 4.97 6.39
N ALA A 78 -18.12 5.54 6.40
CA ALA A 78 -19.14 5.33 5.39
C ALA A 78 -19.91 6.62 5.07
N ALA A 79 -19.20 7.74 4.91
CA ALA A 79 -19.80 9.06 4.77
C ALA A 79 -20.79 9.19 3.60
N SER A 80 -20.59 8.46 2.51
CA SER A 80 -21.50 8.48 1.34
C SER A 80 -22.76 7.63 1.53
N TYR A 81 -22.86 6.87 2.62
CA TYR A 81 -23.93 5.90 2.87
C TYR A 81 -24.69 6.22 4.17
N PRO A 82 -25.94 5.74 4.29
CA PRO A 82 -26.77 5.13 3.24
C PRO A 82 -27.17 6.12 2.12
N PHE A 83 -27.58 5.64 0.94
CA PHE A 83 -27.88 6.51 -0.22
C PHE A 83 -28.93 7.59 0.02
N ASN A 84 -29.94 7.28 0.85
CA ASN A 84 -31.08 8.17 1.11
C ASN A 84 -30.79 9.20 2.21
N ASP A 85 -29.80 8.95 3.06
CA ASP A 85 -29.37 9.87 4.12
C ASP A 85 -27.85 9.74 4.33
N PRO A 86 -27.03 10.23 3.38
CA PRO A 86 -25.58 10.11 3.49
C PRO A 86 -25.05 10.84 4.73
N LYS A 87 -24.27 10.13 5.55
CA LYS A 87 -23.65 10.67 6.77
C LYS A 87 -22.84 11.95 6.52
N LEU A 88 -22.27 12.13 5.33
CA LEU A 88 -21.55 13.34 4.92
C LEU A 88 -22.37 14.61 5.20
N TYR A 89 -23.68 14.59 4.93
CA TYR A 89 -24.54 15.76 5.11
C TYR A 89 -24.88 16.05 6.57
N SER A 90 -24.60 15.11 7.48
CA SER A 90 -24.74 15.32 8.92
C SER A 90 -23.53 16.04 9.55
N LEU A 91 -22.41 16.15 8.82
CA LEU A 91 -21.19 16.79 9.30
C LEU A 91 -21.35 18.31 9.28
N LYS A 92 -21.14 18.94 10.44
CA LYS A 92 -21.24 20.40 10.56
C LYS A 92 -19.95 21.06 10.08
N ALA A 93 -20.10 22.22 9.45
CA ALA A 93 -18.97 23.07 9.11
C ALA A 93 -18.16 23.41 10.38
N GLY A 94 -16.84 23.48 10.23
CA GLY A 94 -15.89 23.60 11.33
C GLY A 94 -15.29 22.25 11.70
N LYS A 95 -15.20 21.95 12.99
CA LYS A 95 -14.41 20.83 13.52
C LYS A 95 -14.78 19.47 12.93
N ASP A 96 -16.07 19.16 12.78
CA ASP A 96 -16.51 17.83 12.33
C ASP A 96 -16.13 17.58 10.87
N LEU A 97 -16.33 18.59 10.01
CA LEU A 97 -15.96 18.52 8.61
C LEU A 97 -14.42 18.48 8.44
N GLU A 98 -13.68 19.30 9.17
CA GLU A 98 -12.20 19.31 9.12
C GLU A 98 -11.62 17.95 9.56
N GLN A 99 -12.19 17.32 10.60
CA GLN A 99 -11.76 15.98 11.02
C GLN A 99 -12.04 14.93 9.94
N TYR A 100 -13.17 15.04 9.26
CA TYR A 100 -13.51 14.16 8.16
C TYR A 100 -12.62 14.38 6.93
N GLU A 101 -12.29 15.62 6.59
CA GLU A 101 -11.37 15.95 5.51
C GLU A 101 -9.98 15.34 5.77
N ASN A 102 -9.48 15.46 7.01
CA ASN A 102 -8.23 14.82 7.43
C ASN A 102 -8.32 13.28 7.44
N TYR A 103 -9.48 12.72 7.80
CA TYR A 103 -9.73 11.29 7.73
C TYR A 103 -9.58 10.77 6.29
N VAL A 104 -10.20 11.44 5.32
CA VAL A 104 -10.12 11.05 3.90
C VAL A 104 -8.72 11.31 3.35
N ALA A 105 -8.05 12.39 3.74
CA ALA A 105 -6.66 12.64 3.39
C ALA A 105 -5.75 11.49 3.88
N TYR A 106 -5.98 10.98 5.09
CA TYR A 106 -5.21 9.87 5.62
C TYR A 106 -5.49 8.54 4.92
N LEU A 107 -6.74 8.29 4.49
CA LEU A 107 -7.07 7.17 3.61
C LEU A 107 -6.26 7.25 2.31
N ILE A 108 -6.25 8.42 1.67
CA ILE A 108 -5.57 8.60 0.38
C ILE A 108 -4.06 8.44 0.53
N PHE A 109 -3.46 9.06 1.54
CA PHE A 109 -2.05 8.87 1.87
C PHE A 109 -1.72 7.38 2.10
N SER A 110 -2.53 6.69 2.90
CA SER A 110 -2.34 5.25 3.15
C SER A 110 -2.46 4.42 1.87
N ALA A 111 -3.33 4.81 0.94
CA ALA A 111 -3.47 4.15 -0.35
C ALA A 111 -2.23 4.36 -1.23
N GLU A 112 -1.66 5.58 -1.25
CA GLU A 112 -0.41 5.86 -1.98
C GLU A 112 0.74 5.01 -1.45
N GLU A 113 0.96 5.00 -0.14
CA GLU A 113 2.04 4.22 0.48
C GLU A 113 1.92 2.70 0.19
N VAL A 114 0.70 2.17 0.16
CA VAL A 114 0.47 0.76 -0.20
C VAL A 114 0.72 0.51 -1.69
N LEU A 115 0.26 1.40 -2.57
CA LEU A 115 0.32 1.21 -4.02
C LEU A 115 1.68 1.58 -4.63
N GLU A 116 2.55 2.30 -3.89
CA GLU A 116 3.95 2.53 -4.26
C GLU A 116 4.86 1.32 -4.05
N VAL A 117 4.40 0.30 -3.30
CA VAL A 117 5.15 -0.93 -3.07
C VAL A 117 4.74 -1.98 -4.10
N ASP A 118 5.62 -2.28 -5.06
CA ASP A 118 5.37 -3.22 -6.16
C ASP A 118 4.78 -4.56 -5.71
N ASP A 119 5.33 -5.15 -4.66
CA ASP A 119 4.86 -6.43 -4.11
C ASP A 119 3.41 -6.36 -3.60
N LEU A 120 3.02 -5.24 -3.01
CA LEU A 120 1.65 -5.03 -2.52
C LEU A 120 0.71 -4.67 -3.66
N ARG A 121 1.17 -3.82 -4.57
CA ARG A 121 0.44 -3.47 -5.79
C ARG A 121 0.11 -4.71 -6.63
N ALA A 122 1.05 -5.62 -6.80
CA ALA A 122 0.84 -6.87 -7.54
C ALA A 122 0.04 -7.92 -6.75
N GLN A 123 -0.06 -7.78 -5.42
CA GLN A 123 -0.82 -8.70 -4.58
C GLN A 123 -2.32 -8.50 -4.79
N ARG A 124 -3.04 -9.59 -5.11
CA ARG A 124 -4.52 -9.58 -5.21
C ARG A 124 -5.16 -9.00 -3.95
N GLY A 125 -6.20 -8.21 -4.13
CA GLY A 125 -7.04 -7.69 -3.06
C GLY A 125 -6.76 -6.24 -2.68
N TRP A 126 -5.54 -5.71 -2.87
CA TRP A 126 -5.24 -4.33 -2.48
C TRP A 126 -5.93 -3.29 -3.36
N CYS A 127 -5.97 -3.54 -4.67
CA CYS A 127 -6.69 -2.71 -5.62
C CYS A 127 -8.17 -2.58 -5.23
N GLU A 128 -8.82 -3.74 -5.03
CA GLU A 128 -10.24 -3.83 -4.68
C GLU A 128 -10.51 -3.20 -3.31
N THR A 129 -9.66 -3.51 -2.33
CA THR A 129 -9.78 -2.97 -0.96
C THR A 129 -9.74 -1.45 -0.97
N ILE A 130 -8.74 -0.85 -1.63
CA ILE A 130 -8.57 0.61 -1.68
C ILE A 130 -9.71 1.27 -2.46
N ARG A 131 -10.05 0.73 -3.64
CA ARG A 131 -11.17 1.22 -4.44
C ARG A 131 -12.49 1.20 -3.67
N ASP A 132 -12.76 0.12 -2.95
CA ASP A 132 -13.98 -0.02 -2.15
C ASP A 132 -13.98 0.98 -0.98
N GLN A 133 -12.83 1.28 -0.36
CA GLN A 133 -12.73 2.37 0.61
C GLN A 133 -13.10 3.72 -0.03
N PHE A 134 -12.57 4.04 -1.21
CA PHE A 134 -12.94 5.29 -1.91
C PHE A 134 -14.43 5.37 -2.25
N LYS A 135 -15.08 4.25 -2.61
CA LYS A 135 -16.53 4.18 -2.83
C LYS A 135 -17.33 4.69 -1.63
N TYR A 136 -16.91 4.38 -0.40
CA TYR A 136 -17.58 4.86 0.81
C TYR A 136 -17.46 6.38 1.03
N HIS A 137 -16.54 7.04 0.33
CA HIS A 137 -16.28 8.48 0.39
C HIS A 137 -16.58 9.22 -0.92
N ALA A 138 -17.20 8.54 -1.89
CA ALA A 138 -17.49 9.04 -3.23
C ALA A 138 -18.16 10.42 -3.27
N LEU A 139 -19.12 10.72 -2.39
CA LEU A 139 -19.78 12.04 -2.40
C LEU A 139 -18.82 13.19 -2.10
N TYR A 140 -17.89 12.99 -1.17
CA TYR A 140 -16.87 13.98 -0.86
C TYR A 140 -15.83 14.04 -1.99
N LEU A 141 -15.32 12.88 -2.43
CA LEU A 141 -14.30 12.78 -3.47
C LEU A 141 -14.76 13.32 -4.84
N ASN A 142 -16.06 13.27 -5.14
CA ASN A 142 -16.66 13.85 -6.34
C ASN A 142 -17.07 15.33 -6.17
N SER A 143 -16.84 15.92 -5.00
CA SER A 143 -17.21 17.31 -4.73
C SER A 143 -16.05 18.26 -5.04
N PRO A 144 -16.34 19.56 -5.30
CA PRO A 144 -15.29 20.58 -5.39
C PRO A 144 -14.48 20.79 -4.10
N MET A 145 -14.96 20.26 -2.97
CA MET A 145 -14.29 20.35 -1.67
C MET A 145 -13.14 19.34 -1.54
N ALA A 146 -13.17 18.25 -2.31
CA ALA A 146 -12.07 17.32 -2.33
C ALA A 146 -10.83 18.05 -2.85
N ASN A 147 -9.85 18.21 -1.97
CA ASN A 147 -8.58 18.82 -2.32
C ASN A 147 -7.79 17.84 -3.21
N ALA A 148 -8.14 17.77 -4.50
CA ALA A 148 -7.61 16.82 -5.48
C ALA A 148 -6.16 17.17 -5.91
N MET A 149 -5.34 17.66 -4.99
CA MET A 149 -3.96 18.02 -5.28
C MET A 149 -3.09 16.76 -5.40
N GLN A 150 -2.78 16.43 -6.65
CA GLN A 150 -1.63 15.62 -7.10
C GLN A 150 -1.49 14.21 -6.53
N TYR A 151 -2.57 13.42 -6.55
CA TYR A 151 -2.45 11.98 -6.29
C TYR A 151 -1.66 11.29 -7.40
N SER A 152 -1.00 10.18 -7.05
CA SER A 152 -0.46 9.27 -8.04
C SER A 152 -1.55 8.84 -9.05
N GLY A 153 -1.17 8.64 -10.32
CA GLY A 153 -2.14 8.27 -11.37
C GLY A 153 -2.91 6.98 -11.08
N VAL A 154 -2.29 6.07 -10.30
CA VAL A 154 -2.94 4.83 -9.82
C VAL A 154 -4.04 5.15 -8.82
N VAL A 155 -3.75 5.95 -7.79
CA VAL A 155 -4.76 6.33 -6.78
C VAL A 155 -5.90 7.12 -7.40
N ASP A 156 -5.58 8.08 -8.26
CA ASP A 156 -6.57 8.88 -9.00
C ASP A 156 -7.50 8.01 -9.87
N LYS A 157 -6.97 6.96 -10.50
CA LYS A 157 -7.80 5.95 -11.20
C LYS A 157 -8.75 5.23 -10.23
N LEU A 158 -8.24 4.72 -9.10
CA LEU A 158 -9.08 4.00 -8.13
C LEU A 158 -10.12 4.90 -7.46
N VAL A 159 -9.83 6.18 -7.24
CA VAL A 159 -10.79 7.18 -6.76
C VAL A 159 -11.95 7.31 -7.75
N ARG A 160 -11.65 7.48 -9.05
CA ARG A 160 -12.69 7.54 -10.09
C ARG A 160 -13.51 6.26 -10.17
N GLU A 161 -12.88 5.10 -10.10
CA GLU A 161 -13.59 3.82 -10.10
C GLU A 161 -14.51 3.69 -8.88
N GLY A 162 -14.03 4.05 -7.69
CA GLY A 162 -14.84 4.06 -6.46
C GLY A 162 -16.05 5.00 -6.57
N ILE A 163 -15.87 6.20 -7.15
CA ILE A 163 -16.96 7.14 -7.43
C ILE A 163 -17.98 6.52 -8.41
N ASN A 164 -17.51 5.93 -9.51
CA ASN A 164 -18.38 5.30 -10.50
C ASN A 164 -19.17 4.12 -9.92
N MET A 165 -18.53 3.28 -9.11
CA MET A 165 -19.20 2.18 -8.41
C MET A 165 -20.31 2.70 -7.49
N TYR A 166 -20.05 3.77 -6.74
CA TYR A 166 -21.06 4.39 -5.88
C TYR A 166 -22.26 4.91 -6.70
N LEU A 167 -22.01 5.58 -7.82
CA LEU A 167 -23.07 6.12 -8.68
C LEU A 167 -23.93 5.01 -9.30
N LEU A 168 -23.31 3.92 -9.76
CA LEU A 168 -24.01 2.75 -10.29
C LEU A 168 -24.84 2.05 -9.21
N GLU A 169 -24.28 1.83 -8.02
CA GLU A 169 -25.02 1.21 -6.90
C GLU A 169 -26.21 2.10 -6.47
N LYS A 170 -26.05 3.43 -6.50
CA LYS A 170 -27.14 4.37 -6.25
C LYS A 170 -28.22 4.31 -7.32
N GLU A 171 -27.85 4.21 -8.60
CA GLU A 171 -28.80 4.06 -9.72
C GLU A 171 -29.62 2.79 -9.56
N ILE A 172 -28.96 1.65 -9.31
CA ILE A 172 -29.61 0.35 -9.08
C ILE A 172 -30.60 0.45 -7.92
N ASN A 173 -30.21 1.11 -6.82
CA ASN A 173 -31.08 1.30 -5.68
C ASN A 173 -32.30 2.19 -5.99
N ALA A 174 -32.12 3.27 -6.76
CA ALA A 174 -33.19 4.20 -7.10
C ALA A 174 -34.19 3.64 -8.13
N SER A 175 -33.74 2.73 -9.00
CA SER A 175 -34.54 2.15 -10.09
C SER A 175 -35.27 0.84 -9.71
N ASN A 176 -35.12 0.34 -8.48
CA ASN A 176 -35.48 -1.03 -8.11
C ASN A 176 -34.82 -2.08 -9.03
N GLY A 177 -33.59 -1.81 -9.48
CA GLY A 177 -32.83 -2.61 -10.44
C GLY A 177 -32.62 -1.91 -11.78
N SER A 178 -31.40 -2.04 -12.32
CA SER A 178 -31.04 -1.55 -13.67
C SER A 178 -30.06 -2.56 -14.28
N PRO A 179 -30.50 -3.44 -15.21
CA PRO A 179 -29.65 -4.49 -15.76
C PRO A 179 -28.37 -3.96 -16.41
N ALA A 180 -28.44 -2.78 -17.04
CA ALA A 180 -27.26 -2.14 -17.61
C ALA A 180 -26.27 -1.68 -16.54
N ALA A 181 -26.76 -1.02 -15.48
CA ALA A 181 -25.90 -0.59 -14.37
C ALA A 181 -25.31 -1.77 -13.59
N GLU A 182 -26.06 -2.87 -13.44
CA GLU A 182 -25.58 -4.10 -12.81
C GLU A 182 -24.43 -4.72 -13.60
N ILE A 183 -24.56 -4.81 -14.94
CA ILE A 183 -23.48 -5.31 -15.81
C ILE A 183 -22.23 -4.42 -15.70
N MET A 184 -22.41 -3.10 -15.75
CA MET A 184 -21.29 -2.15 -15.64
C MET A 184 -20.61 -2.22 -14.27
N LEU A 185 -21.39 -2.37 -13.20
CA LEU A 185 -20.88 -2.52 -11.84
C LEU A 185 -20.09 -3.81 -11.68
N GLU A 186 -20.57 -4.92 -12.25
CA GLU A 186 -19.87 -6.20 -12.18
C GLU A 186 -18.56 -6.16 -12.97
N GLN A 187 -18.54 -5.50 -14.14
CA GLN A 187 -17.31 -5.27 -14.90
C GLN A 187 -16.29 -4.46 -14.09
N LEU A 188 -16.73 -3.39 -13.44
CA LEU A 188 -15.83 -2.62 -12.57
C LEU A 188 -15.30 -3.48 -11.43
N ARG A 189 -16.13 -4.33 -10.82
CA ARG A 189 -15.71 -5.21 -9.73
C ARG A 189 -14.63 -6.20 -10.17
N SER A 190 -14.77 -6.81 -11.36
CA SER A 190 -13.83 -7.80 -11.89
C SER A 190 -12.51 -7.22 -12.39
N ASP A 191 -12.52 -5.96 -12.85
CA ASP A 191 -11.41 -5.39 -13.63
C ASP A 191 -10.49 -4.47 -12.82
N CYS A 192 -10.34 -4.71 -11.51
CA CYS A 192 -9.40 -3.92 -10.73
C CYS A 192 -7.96 -4.23 -11.17
N GLN A 193 -7.31 -3.25 -11.78
CA GLN A 193 -5.89 -3.28 -12.11
C GLN A 193 -5.26 -1.99 -11.58
N PRO A 194 -4.24 -2.07 -10.71
CA PRO A 194 -3.53 -0.90 -10.24
C PRO A 194 -2.63 -0.28 -11.32
#